data_AF-A0A246EGE6-F1
#
_entry.id   AF-A0A246EGE6-F1
#
_cell.length_a   1.000
_cell.length_b   1.000
_cell.length_c   1.000
_cell.angle_alpha   90.00
_cell.angle_beta   90.00
_cell.angle_gamma   90.00
#
_symmetry.space_group_name_H-M   'P 1'
#
loop_
_entity.id
_entity.type
_entity.pdbx_description
1 polymer ?
#
loop_
_entity_poly.entity_id
_entity_poly.type
_entity_poly.pdbx_seq_one_letter_code
_entity_poly.pdbx_strand_id
1 'polypeptide(L)'
;MEKLKTIKKECKIEFEEKKSKFIGYVKPVFSKEEAEEYIRYIKNLHSDATHNCSAYKINNNGLEFFKVDDDGEPSGTAGKPMGDIINYMEVTNLVVVATRYFGGIKLGAGGLVRNYAKTAKLAITEAKIIDFIDKIDLIFEISYERLGEVEKLLKDYEAEVIDKSFLEKIIFKVRINKDFYDNLENYPFINLLDI
;
A
#
# COMPACT_ATOMS: atom_id res chain seq x y z
N MET A 1 -5.42 13.54 11.75
CA MET A 1 -4.85 13.06 10.47
C MET A 1 -5.87 12.18 9.77
N GLU A 2 -6.08 12.37 8.47
CA GLU A 2 -6.88 11.47 7.66
C GLU A 2 -6.15 10.12 7.61
N LYS A 3 -6.79 9.04 8.08
CA LYS A 3 -6.17 7.72 8.10
C LYS A 3 -6.01 7.24 6.66
N LEU A 4 -4.77 6.99 6.23
CA LEU A 4 -4.52 6.33 4.96
C LEU A 4 -5.19 4.96 4.97
N LYS A 5 -5.59 4.46 3.80
CA LYS A 5 -6.13 3.11 3.65
C LYS A 5 -5.23 2.30 2.74
N THR A 6 -5.08 1.02 3.02
CA THR A 6 -4.42 0.05 2.15
C THR A 6 -5.25 -1.21 2.03
N ILE A 7 -4.72 -2.24 1.38
CA ILE A 7 -5.34 -3.56 1.30
C ILE A 7 -4.65 -4.55 2.24
N LYS A 8 -5.40 -5.50 2.79
CA LYS A 8 -4.92 -6.41 3.83
C LYS A 8 -3.98 -7.49 3.31
N LYS A 9 -4.22 -8.00 2.09
CA LYS A 9 -3.56 -9.19 1.57
C LYS A 9 -3.48 -9.16 0.05
N GLU A 10 -2.58 -9.98 -0.50
CA GLU A 10 -2.59 -10.30 -1.92
C GLU A 10 -3.86 -11.05 -2.29
N CYS A 11 -4.44 -10.71 -3.45
CA CYS A 11 -5.64 -11.33 -3.97
C CYS A 11 -5.59 -11.47 -5.49
N LYS A 12 -6.31 -12.48 -5.97
CA LYS A 12 -6.52 -12.78 -7.39
C LYS A 12 -8.00 -12.92 -7.66
N ILE A 13 -8.46 -12.30 -8.74
CA ILE A 13 -9.81 -12.49 -9.29
C ILE A 13 -9.72 -12.83 -10.77
N GLU A 14 -10.75 -13.44 -11.32
CA GLU A 14 -10.88 -13.63 -12.76
C GLU A 14 -12.33 -13.54 -13.21
N PHE A 15 -12.53 -13.07 -14.45
CA PHE A 15 -13.82 -13.08 -15.13
C PHE A 15 -13.63 -13.02 -16.64
N GLU A 16 -14.71 -13.25 -17.38
CA GLU A 16 -14.74 -13.17 -18.83
C GLU A 16 -15.72 -12.08 -19.29
N GLU A 17 -15.36 -11.35 -20.34
CA GLU A 17 -16.23 -10.42 -21.05
C GLU A 17 -16.02 -10.58 -22.55
N LYS A 18 -17.09 -10.90 -23.28
CA LYS A 18 -17.06 -11.16 -24.74
C LYS A 18 -15.87 -12.05 -25.14
N LYS A 19 -15.73 -13.21 -24.50
CA LYS A 19 -14.64 -14.19 -24.69
C LYS A 19 -13.24 -13.72 -24.26
N SER A 20 -13.07 -12.44 -23.90
CA SER A 20 -11.80 -11.97 -23.36
C SER A 20 -11.73 -12.33 -21.87
N LYS A 21 -10.70 -13.08 -21.48
CA LYS A 21 -10.45 -13.40 -20.07
C LYS A 21 -9.64 -12.28 -19.43
N PHE A 22 -10.09 -11.81 -18.27
CA PHE A 22 -9.39 -10.86 -17.41
C PHE A 22 -9.01 -11.56 -16.11
N ILE A 23 -7.77 -11.38 -15.69
CA ILE A 23 -7.25 -11.84 -14.41
C ILE A 23 -6.70 -10.62 -13.68
N GLY A 24 -7.27 -10.30 -12.53
CA GLY A 24 -6.85 -9.19 -11.70
C GLY A 24 -6.01 -9.69 -10.55
N TYR A 25 -4.78 -9.20 -10.45
CA TYR A 25 -3.89 -9.40 -9.33
C TYR A 25 -3.77 -8.10 -8.55
N VAL A 26 -3.80 -8.19 -7.23
CA VAL A 26 -3.48 -7.05 -6.38
C VAL A 26 -2.63 -7.50 -5.19
N LYS A 27 -1.62 -6.70 -4.82
CA LYS A 27 -0.72 -6.99 -3.72
C LYS A 27 -0.43 -5.71 -2.92
N PRO A 28 -0.44 -5.75 -1.57
CA PRO A 28 0.09 -4.66 -0.76
C PRO A 28 1.60 -4.53 -1.02
N VAL A 29 2.07 -3.31 -1.23
CA VAL A 29 3.49 -3.02 -1.51
C VAL A 29 3.91 -1.70 -0.89
N PHE A 30 5.14 -1.61 -0.40
CA PHE A 30 5.62 -0.47 0.38
C PHE A 30 6.81 0.26 -0.24
N SER A 31 7.24 -0.16 -1.43
CA SER A 31 8.26 0.52 -2.22
C SER A 31 7.97 0.40 -3.71
N LYS A 32 8.58 1.30 -4.49
CA LYS A 32 8.47 1.27 -5.95
C LYS A 32 9.08 -0.03 -6.48
N GLU A 33 10.19 -0.44 -5.89
CA GLU A 33 10.95 -1.64 -6.26
C GLU A 33 10.08 -2.89 -6.08
N GLU A 34 9.37 -3.00 -4.95
CA GLU A 34 8.46 -4.12 -4.68
C GLU A 34 7.30 -4.16 -5.70
N ALA A 35 6.72 -3.00 -6.02
CA ALA A 35 5.66 -2.91 -7.04
C ALA A 35 6.17 -3.35 -8.42
N GLU A 36 7.34 -2.86 -8.84
CA GLU A 36 7.94 -3.19 -10.14
C GLU A 36 8.39 -4.66 -10.22
N GLU A 37 8.88 -5.25 -9.12
CA GLU A 37 9.16 -6.68 -9.01
C GLU A 37 7.91 -7.53 -9.17
N TYR A 38 6.81 -7.15 -8.50
CA TYR A 38 5.55 -7.87 -8.63
C TYR A 38 4.96 -7.77 -10.04
N ILE A 39 5.05 -6.61 -10.68
CA ILE A 39 4.66 -6.45 -12.09
C ILE A 39 5.47 -7.39 -12.99
N ARG A 40 6.81 -7.44 -12.82
CA ARG A 40 7.67 -8.37 -13.58
C ARG A 40 7.29 -9.82 -13.32
N TYR A 41 7.02 -10.19 -12.08
CA TYR A 41 6.59 -11.53 -11.69
C TYR A 41 5.30 -11.94 -12.43
N ILE A 42 4.26 -11.10 -12.42
CA ILE A 42 2.99 -11.39 -13.12
C ILE A 42 3.20 -11.42 -14.64
N LYS A 43 4.00 -10.50 -15.21
CA LYS A 43 4.35 -10.52 -16.64
C LYS A 43 5.04 -11.82 -17.05
N ASN A 44 5.95 -12.35 -16.22
CA ASN A 44 6.61 -13.63 -16.46
C ASN A 44 5.65 -14.82 -16.31
N LEU A 45 4.76 -14.78 -15.31
CA LEU A 45 3.74 -15.81 -15.10
C LEU A 45 2.75 -15.90 -16.29
N HIS A 46 2.47 -14.77 -16.93
CA HIS A 46 1.54 -14.61 -18.04
C HIS A 46 2.23 -14.05 -19.29
N SER A 47 3.38 -14.64 -19.65
CA SER A 47 4.18 -14.18 -20.80
C SER A 47 3.48 -14.36 -22.15
N ASP A 48 2.47 -15.22 -22.20
CA ASP A 48 1.65 -15.51 -23.38
C ASP A 48 0.34 -14.69 -23.44
N ALA A 49 0.09 -13.85 -22.43
CA ALA A 49 -1.08 -12.98 -22.42
C ALA A 49 -0.99 -11.90 -23.48
N THR A 50 -2.15 -11.38 -23.89
CA THR A 50 -2.21 -10.28 -24.86
C THR A 50 -1.65 -9.00 -24.26
N HIS A 51 -2.04 -8.69 -23.02
CA HIS A 51 -1.58 -7.52 -22.27
C HIS A 51 -1.55 -7.82 -20.76
N ASN A 52 -0.60 -7.23 -20.06
CA ASN A 52 -0.41 -7.24 -18.60
C ASN A 52 -0.32 -5.78 -18.11
N CYS A 53 -1.45 -5.07 -18.20
CA CYS A 53 -1.57 -3.68 -17.80
C CYS A 53 -1.40 -3.56 -16.27
N SER A 54 -0.89 -2.44 -15.78
CA SER A 54 -0.67 -2.26 -14.34
C SER A 54 -0.97 -0.85 -13.85
N ALA A 55 -1.21 -0.75 -12.55
CA ALA A 55 -1.32 0.51 -11.83
C ALA A 55 -0.83 0.30 -10.39
N TYR A 56 -0.07 1.24 -9.84
CA TYR A 56 0.27 1.23 -8.42
C TYR A 56 0.23 2.64 -7.83
N LYS A 57 -0.05 2.68 -6.53
CA LYS A 57 0.05 3.87 -5.70
C LYS A 57 0.77 3.49 -4.41
N ILE A 58 1.85 4.20 -4.11
CA ILE A 58 2.65 4.00 -2.91
C ILE A 58 2.76 5.33 -2.21
N ASN A 59 2.58 5.32 -0.90
CA ASN A 59 2.90 6.42 -0.01
C ASN A 59 4.00 5.92 0.93
N ASN A 60 5.18 6.52 0.81
CA ASN A 60 6.30 6.27 1.69
C ASN A 60 6.60 7.55 2.47
N ASN A 61 6.16 7.61 3.73
CA ASN A 61 6.38 8.73 4.64
C ASN A 61 5.91 10.10 4.10
N GLY A 62 4.87 10.12 3.26
CA GLY A 62 4.32 11.32 2.63
C GLY A 62 4.82 11.56 1.19
N LEU A 63 5.80 10.79 0.72
CA LEU A 63 6.17 10.78 -0.70
C LEU A 63 5.27 9.83 -1.47
N GLU A 64 4.47 10.37 -2.37
CA GLU A 64 3.55 9.61 -3.21
C GLU A 64 4.20 9.23 -4.54
N PHE A 65 4.17 7.93 -4.87
CA PHE A 65 4.53 7.41 -6.18
C PHE A 65 3.29 6.79 -6.82
N PHE A 66 2.90 7.33 -7.96
CA PHE A 66 1.76 6.84 -8.73
C PHE A 66 2.17 6.58 -10.17
N LYS A 67 1.88 5.38 -10.67
CA LYS A 67 2.19 4.99 -12.05
C LYS A 67 1.12 4.07 -12.60
N VAL A 68 0.82 4.27 -13.88
CA VAL A 68 -0.07 3.42 -14.66
C VAL A 68 0.62 3.02 -15.96
N ASP A 69 0.32 1.83 -16.46
CA ASP A 69 0.86 1.28 -17.71
C ASP A 69 -0.24 0.50 -18.44
N ASP A 70 -0.50 0.88 -19.69
CA ASP A 70 -1.49 0.22 -20.56
C ASP A 70 -0.92 -1.04 -21.25
N ASP A 71 0.38 -1.32 -21.16
CA ASP A 71 1.05 -2.53 -21.69
C ASP A 71 0.64 -2.89 -23.14
N GLY A 72 0.55 -1.88 -24.01
CA GLY A 72 0.19 -2.04 -25.42
C GLY A 72 -1.31 -2.02 -25.74
N GLU A 73 -2.20 -1.93 -24.75
CA GLU A 73 -3.58 -1.52 -24.98
C GLU A 73 -3.64 -0.08 -25.52
N PRO A 74 -4.74 0.34 -26.18
CA PRO A 74 -4.92 1.73 -26.57
C PRO A 74 -4.72 2.68 -25.39
N SER A 75 -3.96 3.76 -25.63
CA SER A 75 -3.56 4.72 -24.59
C SER A 75 -4.75 5.21 -23.75
N GLY A 76 -4.59 5.10 -22.43
CA GLY A 76 -5.58 5.52 -21.44
C GLY A 76 -6.78 4.59 -21.28
N THR A 77 -6.77 3.39 -21.87
CA THR A 77 -7.91 2.46 -21.80
C THR A 77 -7.76 1.32 -20.79
N ALA A 78 -6.59 1.16 -20.16
CA ALA A 78 -6.34 0.07 -19.22
C ALA A 78 -5.71 0.53 -17.90
N GLY A 79 -4.45 0.95 -17.91
CA GLY A 79 -3.71 1.40 -16.74
C GLY A 79 -4.39 2.59 -16.06
N LYS A 80 -4.77 3.61 -16.83
CA LYS A 80 -5.44 4.80 -16.30
C LYS A 80 -6.76 4.47 -15.57
N PRO A 81 -7.72 3.74 -16.17
CA PRO A 81 -8.94 3.32 -15.47
C PRO A 81 -8.69 2.52 -14.17
N MET A 82 -7.64 1.69 -14.11
CA MET A 82 -7.26 1.01 -12.86
C MET A 82 -6.73 2.00 -11.81
N GLY A 83 -5.89 2.94 -12.22
CA GLY A 83 -5.40 4.02 -11.37
C GLY A 83 -6.52 4.94 -10.85
N ASP A 84 -7.51 5.25 -11.69
CA ASP A 84 -8.69 6.02 -11.30
C ASP A 84 -9.49 5.30 -10.20
N ILE A 85 -9.55 3.97 -10.23
CA ILE A 85 -10.19 3.17 -9.18
C ILE A 85 -9.38 3.20 -7.87
N ILE A 86 -8.04 3.11 -7.94
CA ILE A 86 -7.18 3.24 -6.76
C ILE A 86 -7.44 4.57 -6.06
N ASN A 87 -7.49 5.66 -6.82
CA ASN A 87 -7.78 7.00 -6.28
C ASN A 87 -9.22 7.14 -5.77
N TYR A 88 -10.21 6.64 -6.52
CA TYR A 88 -11.63 6.68 -6.13
C TYR A 88 -11.90 5.90 -4.84
N MET A 89 -11.20 4.79 -4.62
CA MET A 89 -11.30 3.98 -3.41
C MET A 89 -10.42 4.50 -2.27
N GLU A 90 -9.66 5.58 -2.49
CA GLU A 90 -8.78 6.23 -1.52
C GLU A 90 -7.76 5.28 -0.88
N VAL A 91 -7.25 4.32 -1.66
CA VAL A 91 -6.26 3.33 -1.18
C VAL A 91 -4.86 3.64 -1.69
N THR A 92 -3.87 3.33 -0.88
CA THR A 92 -2.43 3.46 -1.18
C THR A 92 -1.68 2.19 -0.76
N ASN A 93 -0.39 2.13 -1.04
CA ASN A 93 0.51 1.01 -0.76
C ASN A 93 0.02 -0.29 -1.37
N LEU A 94 -0.32 -0.23 -2.67
CA LEU A 94 -0.73 -1.39 -3.45
C LEU A 94 -0.30 -1.29 -4.92
N VAL A 95 -0.17 -2.46 -5.52
CA VAL A 95 -0.02 -2.65 -6.96
C VAL A 95 -1.14 -3.53 -7.48
N VAL A 96 -1.72 -3.15 -8.61
CA VAL A 96 -2.72 -3.90 -9.38
C VAL A 96 -2.10 -4.27 -10.73
N VAL A 97 -2.24 -5.53 -11.14
CA VAL A 97 -1.90 -6.00 -12.49
C VAL A 97 -3.12 -6.69 -13.09
N ALA A 98 -3.57 -6.24 -14.25
CA ALA A 98 -4.64 -6.85 -15.01
C ALA A 98 -4.07 -7.56 -16.24
N THR A 99 -4.08 -8.89 -16.18
CA THR A 99 -3.72 -9.75 -17.31
C THR A 99 -4.95 -9.98 -18.17
N ARG A 100 -4.81 -9.76 -19.48
CA ARG A 100 -5.87 -9.98 -20.46
C ARG A 100 -5.44 -10.98 -21.53
N TYR A 101 -6.31 -11.96 -21.77
CA TYR A 101 -6.25 -12.83 -22.94
C TYR A 101 -7.37 -12.46 -23.90
N PHE A 102 -7.03 -12.06 -25.13
CA PHE A 102 -8.00 -11.65 -26.13
C PHE A 102 -8.83 -12.82 -26.67
N GLY A 103 -10.16 -12.68 -26.62
CA GLY A 103 -11.10 -13.72 -27.01
C GLY A 103 -11.59 -13.71 -28.46
N GLY A 104 -10.96 -12.93 -29.35
CA GLY A 104 -11.40 -12.79 -30.74
C GLY A 104 -12.52 -11.75 -30.97
N ILE A 105 -13.14 -11.21 -29.93
CA ILE A 105 -14.19 -10.17 -30.04
C ILE A 105 -13.69 -8.85 -29.46
N LYS A 106 -13.67 -7.80 -30.28
CA LYS A 106 -13.24 -6.46 -29.84
C LYS A 106 -14.23 -5.87 -28.83
N LEU A 107 -13.69 -5.34 -27.73
CA LEU A 107 -14.47 -4.64 -26.70
C LEU A 107 -14.75 -3.17 -27.04
N GLY A 108 -13.92 -2.57 -27.90
CA GLY A 108 -13.88 -1.12 -28.14
C GLY A 108 -13.32 -0.35 -26.94
N ALA A 109 -12.92 0.91 -27.14
CA ALA A 109 -12.24 1.71 -26.11
C ALA A 109 -13.06 1.81 -24.81
N GLY A 110 -14.36 2.13 -24.91
CA GLY A 110 -15.24 2.18 -23.73
C GLY A 110 -15.44 0.83 -23.04
N GLY A 111 -15.36 -0.28 -23.79
CA GLY A 111 -15.40 -1.62 -23.23
C GLY A 111 -14.12 -1.97 -22.46
N LEU A 112 -12.95 -1.58 -22.97
CA LEU A 112 -11.67 -1.74 -22.27
C LEU A 112 -11.66 -0.97 -20.95
N VAL A 113 -11.98 0.33 -21.02
CA VAL A 113 -12.04 1.22 -19.85
C VAL A 113 -12.89 0.61 -18.74
N ARG A 114 -14.10 0.16 -19.07
CA ARG A 114 -15.01 -0.44 -18.08
C ARG A 114 -14.46 -1.73 -17.48
N ASN A 115 -13.85 -2.61 -18.28
CA ASN A 115 -13.40 -3.91 -17.79
C ASN A 115 -12.10 -3.81 -16.99
N TYR A 116 -11.16 -2.95 -17.37
CA TYR A 116 -9.95 -2.72 -16.55
C TYR A 116 -10.30 -2.05 -15.21
N ALA A 117 -11.18 -1.04 -15.21
CA ALA A 117 -11.70 -0.47 -13.96
C ALA A 117 -12.40 -1.53 -13.09
N LYS A 118 -13.24 -2.38 -13.71
CA LYS A 118 -13.91 -3.50 -13.00
C LYS A 118 -12.88 -4.46 -12.40
N THR A 119 -11.83 -4.82 -13.13
CA THR A 119 -10.75 -5.70 -12.64
C THR A 119 -10.10 -5.14 -11.39
N ALA A 120 -9.66 -3.88 -11.40
CA ALA A 120 -9.06 -3.24 -10.23
C ALA A 120 -10.03 -3.20 -9.05
N LYS A 121 -11.29 -2.78 -9.28
CA LYS A 121 -12.30 -2.65 -8.22
C LYS A 121 -12.58 -3.99 -7.54
N LEU A 122 -12.76 -5.06 -8.31
CA LEU A 122 -12.99 -6.39 -7.77
C LEU A 122 -11.77 -6.90 -6.99
N ALA A 123 -10.57 -6.76 -7.53
CA ALA A 123 -9.35 -7.22 -6.87
C ALA A 123 -9.11 -6.50 -5.54
N ILE A 124 -9.22 -5.17 -5.51
CA ILE A 124 -9.05 -4.35 -4.30
C ILE A 124 -10.12 -4.69 -3.25
N THR A 125 -11.37 -4.87 -3.68
CA THR A 125 -12.46 -5.24 -2.76
C THR A 125 -12.21 -6.60 -2.12
N GLU A 126 -11.78 -7.60 -2.91
CA GLU A 126 -11.47 -8.95 -2.43
C GLU A 126 -10.26 -8.96 -1.47
N ALA A 127 -9.30 -8.06 -1.70
CA ALA A 127 -8.12 -7.88 -0.85
C ALA A 127 -8.43 -7.29 0.54
N LYS A 128 -9.65 -6.77 0.73
CA LYS A 128 -10.16 -6.07 1.93
C LYS A 128 -9.37 -4.80 2.25
N ILE A 129 -10.07 -3.68 2.24
CA ILE A 129 -9.50 -2.38 2.63
C ILE A 129 -9.38 -2.31 4.15
N ILE A 130 -8.23 -1.83 4.64
CA ILE A 130 -7.92 -1.62 6.04
C ILE A 130 -7.31 -0.23 6.23
N ASP A 131 -7.40 0.31 7.45
CA ASP A 131 -6.65 1.49 7.84
C ASP A 131 -5.14 1.18 7.81
N PHE A 132 -4.37 2.12 7.30
CA PHE A 132 -2.92 2.09 7.22
C PHE A 132 -2.34 3.23 8.06
N ILE A 133 -1.43 2.88 8.96
CA ILE A 133 -0.69 3.84 9.78
C ILE A 133 0.79 3.54 9.54
N ASP A 134 1.49 4.50 8.92
CA ASP A 134 2.94 4.47 8.86
C ASP A 134 3.47 4.44 10.30
N LYS A 135 4.23 3.39 10.61
CA LYS A 135 4.87 3.26 11.90
C LYS A 135 6.39 3.43 11.76
N ILE A 136 6.98 4.13 12.72
CA ILE A 136 8.41 4.43 12.81
C ILE A 136 8.94 3.70 14.05
N ASP A 137 10.01 2.94 13.89
CA ASP A 137 10.71 2.34 15.03
C ASP A 137 11.61 3.40 15.65
N LEU A 138 11.64 3.48 16.97
CA LEU A 138 12.51 4.38 17.71
C LEU A 138 13.12 3.66 18.90
N ILE A 139 14.34 4.06 19.24
CA ILE A 139 14.97 3.74 20.51
C ILE A 139 15.23 5.04 21.25
N PHE A 140 14.78 5.12 22.49
CA PHE A 140 15.03 6.28 23.34
C PHE A 140 15.21 5.88 24.80
N GLU A 141 15.82 6.75 25.58
CA GLU A 141 15.96 6.59 27.03
C GLU A 141 15.25 7.70 27.82
N ILE A 142 14.82 7.35 29.03
CA ILE A 142 14.16 8.27 29.98
C ILE A 142 14.67 8.03 31.41
N SER A 143 14.46 9.00 32.30
CA SER A 143 14.62 8.79 33.74
C SER A 143 13.45 7.98 34.32
N TYR A 144 13.70 7.29 35.44
CA TYR A 144 12.67 6.51 36.15
C TYR A 144 11.47 7.35 36.61
N GLU A 145 11.70 8.61 36.97
CA GLU A 145 10.66 9.55 37.41
C GLU A 145 9.62 9.83 36.32
N ARG A 146 10.00 9.69 35.04
CA ARG A 146 9.14 9.94 33.88
C ARG A 146 8.43 8.70 33.35
N LEU A 147 8.64 7.53 33.98
CA LEU A 147 8.11 6.28 33.46
C LEU A 147 6.59 6.31 33.25
N GLY A 148 5.83 6.74 34.26
CA GLY A 148 4.37 6.78 34.17
C GLY A 148 3.85 7.78 33.14
N GLU A 149 4.55 8.92 32.97
CA GLU A 149 4.23 9.92 31.94
C GLU A 149 4.43 9.34 30.53
N VAL A 150 5.54 8.63 30.31
CA VAL A 150 5.88 8.03 29.02
C VAL A 150 4.98 6.85 28.69
N GLU A 151 4.64 5.98 29.64
CA GLU A 151 3.70 4.88 29.39
C GLU A 151 2.31 5.38 29.01
N LYS A 152 1.86 6.48 29.63
CA LYS A 152 0.62 7.14 29.23
C LYS A 152 0.75 7.73 27.83
N LEU A 153 1.83 8.44 27.54
CA LEU A 153 2.10 9.04 26.23
C LEU A 153 2.09 7.99 25.11
N LEU A 154 2.82 6.89 25.30
CA LEU A 154 2.87 5.77 24.35
C LEU A 154 1.47 5.20 24.09
N LYS A 155 0.64 5.08 25.12
CA LYS A 155 -0.74 4.63 24.98
C LYS A 155 -1.62 5.63 24.22
N ASP A 156 -1.51 6.91 24.56
CA ASP A 156 -2.29 7.99 23.95
C ASP A 156 -2.00 8.11 22.43
N TYR A 157 -0.77 7.83 22.02
CA TYR A 157 -0.35 7.78 20.61
C TYR A 157 -0.46 6.39 19.96
N GLU A 158 -1.11 5.41 20.61
CA GLU A 158 -1.25 4.04 20.07
C GLU A 158 0.10 3.39 19.68
N ALA A 159 1.17 3.75 20.38
CA ALA A 159 2.50 3.19 20.17
C ALA A 159 2.57 1.73 20.64
N GLU A 160 3.35 0.94 19.92
CA GLU A 160 3.62 -0.45 20.22
C GLU A 160 4.98 -0.56 20.90
N VAL A 161 5.03 -1.05 22.14
CA VAL A 161 6.27 -1.28 22.87
C VAL A 161 6.88 -2.61 22.41
N ILE A 162 8.01 -2.55 21.71
CA ILE A 162 8.75 -3.72 21.23
C ILE A 162 9.64 -4.28 22.35
N ASP A 163 10.37 -3.40 23.04
CA ASP A 163 11.22 -3.76 24.18
C ASP A 163 11.26 -2.64 25.23
N LYS A 164 11.50 -3.03 26.48
CA LYS A 164 11.67 -2.10 27.60
C LYS A 164 12.70 -2.67 28.57
N SER A 165 13.81 -1.97 28.70
CA SER A 165 14.97 -2.39 29.50
C SER A 165 15.23 -1.41 30.65
N PHE A 166 15.47 -1.95 31.84
CA PHE A 166 15.73 -1.18 33.06
C PHE A 166 17.23 -1.21 33.39
N LEU A 167 17.93 -0.11 33.09
CA LEU A 167 19.36 0.07 33.37
C LEU A 167 19.55 1.29 34.31
N GLU A 168 20.64 2.05 34.19
CA GLU A 168 20.78 3.34 34.86
C GLU A 168 19.67 4.32 34.46
N LYS A 169 19.21 4.23 33.21
CA LYS A 169 18.00 4.83 32.66
C LYS A 169 17.11 3.74 32.06
N ILE A 170 15.84 4.05 31.83
CA ILE A 170 14.92 3.12 31.16
C ILE A 170 15.04 3.34 29.66
N ILE A 171 15.35 2.27 28.93
CA ILE A 171 15.43 2.29 27.47
C ILE A 171 14.16 1.66 26.91
N PHE A 172 13.53 2.35 25.97
CA PHE A 172 12.39 1.88 25.21
C PHE A 172 12.80 1.63 23.77
N LYS A 173 12.39 0.48 23.23
CA LYS A 173 12.26 0.27 21.80
C LYS A 173 10.78 0.25 21.48
N VAL A 174 10.32 1.20 20.68
CA VAL A 174 8.90 1.38 20.38
C VAL A 174 8.69 1.52 18.89
N ARG A 175 7.48 1.19 18.46
CA ARG A 175 6.99 1.44 17.12
C ARG A 175 5.83 2.42 17.21
N ILE A 176 6.05 3.64 16.75
CA ILE A 176 5.17 4.78 16.95
C ILE A 176 4.53 5.21 15.63
N ASN A 177 3.44 5.98 15.66
CA ASN A 177 2.92 6.61 14.46
C ASN A 177 3.66 7.93 14.15
N LYS A 178 3.46 8.47 12.94
CA LYS A 178 4.06 9.75 12.52
C LYS A 178 3.65 10.93 13.41
N ASP A 179 2.43 10.93 13.94
CA ASP A 179 1.96 12.02 14.82
C ASP A 179 2.80 12.10 16.10
N PHE A 180 3.15 10.98 16.72
CA PHE A 180 4.06 11.00 17.86
C PHE A 180 5.46 11.46 17.44
N TYR A 181 5.96 11.01 16.29
CA TYR A 181 7.28 11.41 15.78
C TYR A 181 7.38 12.93 15.58
N ASP A 182 6.39 13.52 14.90
CA ASP A 182 6.33 14.95 14.61
C ASP A 182 6.18 15.79 15.91
N ASN A 183 5.69 15.19 17.00
CA ASN A 183 5.54 15.84 18.31
C ASN A 183 6.67 15.52 19.31
N LEU A 184 7.72 14.77 18.94
CA LEU A 184 8.81 14.38 19.86
C LEU A 184 9.49 15.58 20.52
N GLU A 185 9.61 16.70 19.81
CA GLU A 185 10.21 17.94 20.32
C GLU A 185 9.47 18.52 21.55
N ASN A 186 8.19 18.20 21.71
CA ASN A 186 7.39 18.61 22.87
C ASN A 186 7.72 17.80 24.13
N TYR A 187 8.52 16.74 24.02
CA TYR A 187 8.88 15.83 25.10
C TYR A 187 10.41 15.81 25.32
N PRO A 188 11.02 16.92 25.78
CA PRO A 188 12.48 17.06 25.87
C PRO A 188 13.14 16.09 26.88
N PHE A 189 12.35 15.38 27.68
CA PHE A 189 12.81 14.33 28.59
C PHE A 189 13.02 12.98 27.88
N ILE A 190 12.57 12.83 26.64
CA ILE A 190 12.86 11.70 25.77
C ILE A 190 14.22 11.95 25.11
N ASN A 191 15.21 11.14 25.44
CA ASN A 191 16.52 11.21 24.79
C ASN A 191 16.60 10.12 23.69
N LEU A 192 16.50 10.53 22.43
CA LEU A 192 16.59 9.61 21.29
C LEU A 192 17.98 9.00 21.18
N LEU A 193 18.03 7.68 21.03
CA LEU A 193 19.25 6.90 20.84
C LEU A 193 19.39 6.43 19.39
N ASP A 194 18.27 6.04 18.75
CA ASP A 194 18.24 5.52 17.38
C ASP A 194 16.86 5.65 16.72
N ILE A 195 16.82 5.63 15.39
CA ILE A 195 15.62 5.70 14.52
C ILE A 195 15.77 4.68 13.38
#